data_AF-A0A7Z1HP18-F1
#
_entry.id   AF-A0A7Z1HP18-F1
#
_cell.length_a   1.000
_cell.length_b   1.000
_cell.length_c   1.000
_cell.angle_alpha   90.00
_cell.angle_beta   90.00
_cell.angle_gamma   90.00
#
_symmetry.space_group_name_H-M   'P 1'
#
loop_
_entity.id
_entity.type
_entity.pdbx_description
1 polymer ?
#
loop_
_entity_poly.entity_id
_entity_poly.type
_entity_poly.pdbx_seq_one_letter_code
_entity_poly.pdbx_strand_id
1 'polypeptide(L)'
;MREVATVATQGGWYIDYDFDVCHESGAFLAETHGDNLAQNAKFIAAANPATILALLDELKAETRYREGAFIACNRWHDKFREADDKLEAAERRIAETDQRNTELTARIEPMDRRIAELEHSETQLINERDSAESALADMYQAATGERPEWSNMFGFADAVDVVEERLATLEANQSQTTPTGIQLITEAIGAHGYIVGCLLQGRPDLALEESRKWVSAFGQAAEIVSAQDADDIKVKGE
;
A
#
# COMPACT_ATOMS: atom_id res chain seq x y z
N MET A 1 46.02 3.80 -73.39
CA MET A 1 47.28 3.91 -72.61
C MET A 1 47.72 2.59 -72.01
N ARG A 2 46.95 1.92 -71.13
CA ARG A 2 47.39 0.64 -70.56
C ARG A 2 47.72 -0.42 -71.62
N GLU A 3 46.81 -0.64 -72.57
CA GLU A 3 47.00 -1.59 -73.67
C GLU A 3 48.26 -1.30 -74.48
N VAL A 4 48.45 -0.04 -74.88
CA VAL A 4 49.64 0.45 -75.60
C VAL A 4 50.92 0.22 -74.78
N ALA A 5 50.91 0.51 -73.48
CA ALA A 5 52.05 0.29 -72.60
C ALA A 5 52.32 -1.21 -72.34
N THR A 6 51.32 -2.08 -72.40
CA THR A 6 51.53 -3.54 -72.26
C THR A 6 52.21 -4.16 -73.48
N VAL A 7 51.94 -3.63 -74.69
CA VAL A 7 52.50 -4.18 -75.94
C VAL A 7 53.80 -3.49 -76.38
N ALA A 8 54.12 -2.33 -75.82
CA ALA A 8 55.38 -1.63 -76.09
C ALA A 8 56.60 -2.42 -75.55
N THR A 9 57.81 -2.03 -75.97
CA THR A 9 59.07 -2.67 -75.51
C THR A 9 59.21 -2.57 -74.00
N GLN A 10 58.99 -3.68 -73.30
CA GLN A 10 59.12 -3.78 -71.85
C GLN A 10 60.59 -3.77 -71.43
N GLY A 11 60.87 -3.34 -70.20
CA GLY A 11 62.23 -3.27 -69.64
C GLY A 11 62.68 -1.84 -69.37
N GLY A 12 63.90 -1.69 -68.85
CA GLY A 12 64.51 -0.39 -68.62
C GLY A 12 64.83 0.33 -69.92
N TRP A 13 64.49 1.62 -70.00
CA TRP A 13 64.88 2.49 -71.09
C TRP A 13 65.94 3.46 -70.58
N TYR A 14 67.02 3.66 -71.33
CA TYR A 14 68.11 4.56 -70.99
C TYR A 14 68.44 5.48 -72.17
N ILE A 15 69.30 6.45 -71.92
CA ILE A 15 69.75 7.43 -72.90
C ILE A 15 71.23 7.21 -73.15
N ASP A 16 71.63 7.09 -74.41
CA ASP A 16 73.03 6.94 -74.78
C ASP A 16 73.77 8.28 -74.95
N TYR A 17 75.01 8.22 -75.45
CA TYR A 17 75.87 9.39 -75.61
C TYR A 17 75.38 10.39 -76.67
N ASP A 18 74.59 9.93 -77.64
CA ASP A 18 74.03 10.75 -78.71
C ASP A 18 72.61 11.26 -78.36
N PHE A 19 72.19 11.02 -77.12
CA PHE A 19 70.87 11.37 -76.57
C PHE A 19 69.70 10.60 -77.20
N ASP A 20 69.97 9.41 -77.74
CA ASP A 20 68.95 8.50 -78.22
C ASP A 20 68.36 7.66 -77.09
N VAL A 21 67.06 7.35 -77.20
CA VAL A 21 66.36 6.48 -76.27
C VAL A 21 66.56 5.03 -76.71
N CYS A 22 67.23 4.27 -75.85
CA CYS A 22 67.57 2.87 -76.07
C CYS A 22 66.93 1.97 -75.01
N HIS A 23 66.61 0.74 -75.39
CA HIS A 23 66.23 -0.32 -74.46
C HIS A 23 67.48 -0.89 -73.78
N GLU A 24 67.36 -1.40 -72.54
CA GLU A 24 68.47 -2.03 -71.78
C GLU A 24 69.22 -3.15 -72.54
N SER A 25 68.60 -3.76 -73.55
CA SER A 25 69.27 -4.72 -74.45
C SER A 25 70.18 -4.07 -75.51
N GLY A 26 70.29 -2.75 -75.53
CA GLY A 26 70.98 -1.96 -76.57
C GLY A 26 70.17 -1.71 -77.84
N ALA A 27 68.87 -2.00 -77.86
CA ALA A 27 68.03 -1.74 -79.03
C ALA A 27 67.62 -0.27 -79.10
N PHE A 28 67.80 0.37 -80.25
CA PHE A 28 67.32 1.73 -80.51
C PHE A 28 65.78 1.77 -80.51
N LEU A 29 65.19 2.72 -79.78
CA LEU A 29 63.73 2.87 -79.68
C LEU A 29 63.24 4.17 -80.32
N ALA A 30 63.90 5.30 -80.03
CA ALA A 30 63.51 6.60 -80.54
C ALA A 30 64.67 7.60 -80.46
N GLU A 31 64.76 8.47 -81.47
CA GLU A 31 65.61 9.66 -81.47
C GLU A 31 64.76 10.89 -81.13
N THR A 32 65.38 11.89 -80.50
CA THR A 32 64.71 13.16 -80.19
C THR A 32 65.36 14.32 -80.93
N HIS A 33 64.55 15.25 -81.44
CA HIS A 33 65.03 16.43 -82.16
C HIS A 33 64.52 17.73 -81.54
N GLY A 34 65.19 18.85 -81.87
CA GLY A 34 64.85 20.20 -81.43
C GLY A 34 65.66 20.70 -80.24
N ASP A 35 65.35 21.90 -79.76
CA ASP A 35 66.19 22.67 -78.83
C ASP A 35 66.35 22.03 -77.44
N ASN A 36 65.48 21.09 -77.06
CA ASN A 36 65.47 20.44 -75.75
C ASN A 36 65.63 18.91 -75.82
N LEU A 37 66.29 18.41 -76.89
CA LEU A 37 66.42 16.98 -77.19
C LEU A 37 66.84 16.15 -75.96
N ALA A 38 67.85 16.60 -75.22
CA ALA A 38 68.37 15.84 -74.07
C ALA A 38 67.33 15.67 -72.94
N GLN A 39 66.44 16.64 -72.72
CA GLN A 39 65.37 16.51 -71.72
C GLN A 39 64.18 15.72 -72.24
N ASN A 40 63.88 15.83 -73.54
CA ASN A 40 62.84 15.03 -74.17
C ASN A 40 63.20 13.54 -74.12
N ALA A 41 64.45 13.18 -74.43
CA ALA A 41 64.94 11.81 -74.30
C ALA A 41 64.85 11.30 -72.85
N LYS A 42 65.20 12.14 -71.87
CA LYS A 42 65.04 11.82 -70.43
C LYS A 42 63.61 11.55 -70.04
N PHE A 43 62.69 12.39 -70.49
CA PHE A 43 61.28 12.20 -70.21
C PHE A 43 60.76 10.90 -70.83
N ILE A 44 61.10 10.61 -72.09
CA ILE A 44 60.65 9.39 -72.79
C ILE A 44 61.23 8.13 -72.11
N ALA A 45 62.52 8.12 -71.77
CA ALA A 45 63.15 7.00 -71.07
C ALA A 45 62.57 6.76 -69.67
N ALA A 46 62.24 7.84 -68.93
CA ALA A 46 61.58 7.74 -67.63
C ALA A 46 60.11 7.31 -67.73
N ALA A 47 59.40 7.80 -68.73
CA ALA A 47 58.02 7.44 -69.08
C ALA A 47 57.96 6.15 -69.92
N ASN A 48 58.87 5.21 -69.64
CA ASN A 48 58.84 3.91 -70.30
C ASN A 48 57.56 3.13 -69.96
N PRO A 49 57.26 2.06 -70.70
CA PRO A 49 56.04 1.29 -70.51
C PRO A 49 55.87 0.72 -69.09
N ALA A 50 56.95 0.32 -68.43
CA ALA A 50 56.91 -0.19 -67.05
C ALA A 50 56.46 0.90 -66.06
N THR A 51 57.03 2.10 -66.15
CA THR A 51 56.63 3.26 -65.33
C THR A 51 55.18 3.65 -65.57
N ILE A 52 54.74 3.71 -66.84
CA ILE A 52 53.35 4.05 -67.18
C ILE A 52 52.37 3.01 -66.61
N LEU A 53 52.70 1.71 -66.71
CA LEU A 53 51.85 0.65 -66.17
C LEU A 53 51.75 0.73 -64.64
N ALA A 54 52.86 0.99 -63.94
CA ALA A 54 52.89 1.18 -62.49
C ALA A 54 52.01 2.36 -62.06
N LEU A 55 52.15 3.53 -62.70
CA LEU A 55 51.31 4.71 -62.43
C LEU A 55 49.82 4.44 -62.70
N LEU A 56 49.49 3.68 -63.74
CA LEU A 56 48.10 3.29 -64.03
C LEU A 56 47.54 2.30 -63.00
N ASP A 57 48.38 1.43 -62.43
CA ASP A 57 47.99 0.55 -61.32
C ASP A 57 47.75 1.32 -60.03
N GLU A 58 48.64 2.26 -59.69
CA GLU A 58 48.47 3.17 -58.56
C GLU A 58 47.19 4.00 -58.69
N LEU A 59 46.93 4.60 -59.85
CA LEU A 59 45.72 5.40 -60.08
C LEU A 59 44.44 4.57 -59.93
N LYS A 60 44.45 3.32 -60.40
CA LYS A 60 43.31 2.40 -60.23
C LYS A 60 43.13 2.01 -58.76
N ALA A 61 44.22 1.76 -58.03
CA ALA A 61 44.18 1.45 -56.61
C ALA A 61 43.59 2.63 -55.81
N GLU A 62 44.04 3.84 -56.08
CA GLU A 62 43.53 5.07 -55.46
C GLU A 62 42.05 5.30 -55.78
N THR A 63 41.63 5.08 -57.02
CA THR A 63 40.23 5.20 -57.42
C THR A 63 39.35 4.21 -56.64
N ARG A 64 39.79 2.94 -56.53
CA ARG A 64 39.09 1.92 -55.74
C ARG A 64 39.06 2.27 -54.26
N TYR A 65 40.15 2.79 -53.72
CA TYR A 65 40.23 3.22 -52.34
C TYR A 65 39.22 4.33 -52.05
N ARG A 66 39.18 5.37 -52.90
CA ARG A 66 38.23 6.49 -52.78
C ARG A 66 36.78 6.03 -52.86
N GLU A 67 36.46 5.13 -53.78
CA GLU A 67 35.12 4.56 -53.91
C GLU A 67 34.74 3.75 -52.65
N GLY A 68 35.66 2.92 -52.15
CA GLY A 68 35.48 2.18 -50.91
C GLY A 68 35.28 3.10 -49.70
N ALA A 69 36.05 4.18 -49.61
CA ALA A 69 35.92 5.18 -48.55
C ALA A 69 34.56 5.90 -48.61
N PHE A 70 34.08 6.25 -49.81
CA PHE A 70 32.76 6.86 -50.00
C PHE A 70 31.63 5.91 -49.57
N ILE A 71 31.68 4.65 -49.99
CA ILE A 71 30.71 3.63 -49.59
C ILE A 71 30.71 3.44 -48.06
N ALA A 72 31.90 3.41 -47.44
CA ALA A 72 32.03 3.29 -46.00
C ALA A 72 31.43 4.52 -45.27
N CYS A 73 31.69 5.74 -45.75
CA CYS A 73 31.10 6.96 -45.20
C CYS A 73 29.57 6.94 -45.28
N ASN A 74 28.98 6.60 -46.43
CA ASN A 74 27.53 6.53 -46.56
C ASN A 74 26.93 5.48 -45.63
N ARG A 75 27.56 4.31 -45.51
CA ARG A 75 27.11 3.27 -44.58
C ARG A 75 27.16 3.73 -43.12
N TRP A 76 28.19 4.48 -42.74
CA TRP A 76 28.25 5.08 -41.41
C TRP A 76 27.16 6.13 -41.22
N HIS A 77 26.91 6.96 -42.21
CA HIS A 77 25.85 7.96 -42.17
C HIS A 77 24.46 7.33 -41.97
N ASP A 78 24.16 6.24 -42.70
CA ASP A 78 22.92 5.48 -42.51
C ASP A 78 22.81 4.90 -41.10
N LYS A 79 23.90 4.35 -40.55
CA LYS A 79 23.91 3.84 -39.17
C LYS A 79 23.67 4.93 -38.13
N PHE A 80 24.22 6.13 -38.32
CA PHE A 80 23.97 7.25 -37.41
C PHE A 80 22.50 7.66 -37.45
N ARG A 81 21.93 7.78 -38.66
CA ARG A 81 20.50 8.07 -38.81
C ARG A 81 19.61 7.02 -38.13
N GLU A 82 19.90 5.74 -38.33
CA GLU A 82 19.17 4.66 -37.63
C GLU A 82 19.34 4.71 -36.11
N ALA A 83 20.49 5.17 -35.62
CA ALA A 83 20.73 5.33 -34.19
C ALA A 83 19.95 6.52 -33.61
N ASP A 84 19.90 7.63 -34.34
CA ASP A 84 19.11 8.81 -33.98
C ASP A 84 17.61 8.48 -33.95
N ASP A 85 17.09 7.78 -34.96
CA ASP A 85 15.69 7.32 -34.99
C ASP A 85 15.35 6.44 -33.77
N LYS A 86 16.29 5.56 -33.38
CA LYS A 86 16.12 4.70 -32.19
C LYS A 86 16.19 5.50 -30.89
N LEU A 87 17.05 6.51 -30.84
CA LEU A 87 17.18 7.39 -29.68
C LEU A 87 15.89 8.17 -29.47
N GLU A 88 15.35 8.81 -30.53
CA GLU A 88 14.08 9.53 -30.45
C GLU A 88 12.93 8.62 -30.03
N ALA A 89 12.86 7.38 -30.57
CA ALA A 89 11.86 6.41 -30.17
C ALA A 89 11.99 6.00 -28.69
N ALA A 90 13.22 5.86 -28.19
CA ALA A 90 13.47 5.53 -26.78
C ALA A 90 13.09 6.71 -25.86
N GLU A 91 13.47 7.94 -26.21
CA GLU A 91 13.11 9.15 -25.48
C GLU A 91 11.60 9.33 -25.40
N ARG A 92 10.88 9.10 -26.50
CA ARG A 92 9.41 9.14 -26.52
C ARG A 92 8.79 8.13 -25.58
N ARG A 93 9.30 6.89 -25.54
CA ARG A 93 8.83 5.84 -24.62
C ARG A 93 9.09 6.18 -23.16
N ILE A 94 10.23 6.81 -22.85
CA ILE A 94 10.55 7.29 -21.51
C ILE A 94 9.55 8.37 -21.10
N ALA A 95 9.31 9.38 -21.95
CA ALA A 95 8.34 10.43 -21.66
C ALA A 95 6.91 9.90 -21.42
N GLU A 96 6.46 8.93 -22.22
CA GLU A 96 5.16 8.28 -22.01
C GLU A 96 5.11 7.51 -20.68
N THR A 97 6.20 6.81 -20.33
CA THR A 97 6.29 6.07 -19.07
C THR A 97 6.27 7.02 -17.87
N ASP A 98 6.99 8.14 -17.94
CA ASP A 98 7.03 9.15 -16.89
C ASP A 98 5.67 9.82 -16.71
N GLN A 99 4.95 10.10 -17.81
CA GLN A 99 3.58 10.60 -17.75
C GLN A 99 2.66 9.59 -17.05
N ARG A 100 2.71 8.32 -17.45
CA ARG A 100 1.91 7.26 -16.82
C ARG A 100 2.23 7.10 -15.33
N ASN A 101 3.50 7.18 -14.95
CA ASN A 101 3.92 7.13 -13.55
C ASN A 101 3.37 8.32 -12.76
N THR A 102 3.41 9.53 -13.34
CA THR A 102 2.82 10.73 -12.73
C THR A 102 1.32 10.56 -12.51
N GLU A 103 0.59 10.04 -13.51
CA GLU A 103 -0.84 9.76 -13.40
C GLU A 103 -1.16 8.70 -12.33
N LEU A 104 -0.36 7.63 -12.24
CA LEU A 104 -0.51 6.60 -11.21
C LEU A 104 -0.26 7.17 -9.81
N THR A 105 0.79 7.95 -9.62
CA THR A 105 1.09 8.62 -8.35
C THR A 105 -0.06 9.53 -7.92
N ALA A 106 -0.59 10.34 -8.85
CA ALA A 106 -1.74 11.21 -8.58
C ALA A 106 -3.02 10.44 -8.19
N ARG A 107 -3.15 9.18 -8.63
CA ARG A 107 -4.26 8.27 -8.23
C ARG A 107 -4.02 7.60 -6.88
N ILE A 108 -2.77 7.32 -6.51
CA ILE A 108 -2.42 6.65 -5.25
C ILE A 108 -2.56 7.61 -4.06
N GLU A 109 -2.07 8.85 -4.18
CA GLU A 109 -2.13 9.84 -3.09
C GLU A 109 -3.51 10.04 -2.43
N PRO A 110 -4.65 10.16 -3.16
CA PRO A 110 -5.96 10.26 -2.52
C PRO A 110 -6.42 8.95 -1.88
N MET A 111 -5.98 7.80 -2.40
CA MET A 111 -6.30 6.49 -1.81
C MET A 111 -5.59 6.31 -0.48
N ASP A 112 -4.31 6.68 -0.39
CA ASP A 112 -3.54 6.64 0.85
C ASP A 112 -4.13 7.58 1.90
N ARG A 113 -4.55 8.79 1.49
CA ARG A 113 -5.29 9.70 2.38
C ARG A 113 -6.59 9.07 2.88
N ARG A 114 -7.33 8.40 2.01
CA ARG A 114 -8.59 7.74 2.40
C ARG A 114 -8.36 6.59 3.37
N ILE A 115 -7.27 5.83 3.19
CA ILE A 115 -6.89 4.77 4.13
C ILE A 115 -6.60 5.36 5.50
N ALA A 116 -5.77 6.40 5.58
CA ALA A 116 -5.45 7.06 6.85
C ALA A 116 -6.70 7.64 7.56
N GLU A 117 -7.63 8.23 6.80
CA GLU A 117 -8.92 8.67 7.32
C GLU A 117 -9.75 7.52 7.92
N LEU A 118 -9.80 6.39 7.21
CA LEU A 118 -10.55 5.20 7.66
C LEU A 118 -9.91 4.59 8.90
N GLU A 119 -8.59 4.45 8.94
CA GLU A 119 -7.85 3.95 10.10
C GLU A 119 -8.09 4.84 11.34
N HIS A 120 -8.11 6.17 11.15
CA HIS A 120 -8.44 7.10 12.22
C HIS A 120 -9.88 6.94 12.71
N SER A 121 -10.84 6.85 11.78
CA SER A 121 -12.26 6.66 12.12
C SER A 121 -12.50 5.32 12.80
N GLU A 122 -11.83 4.25 12.40
CA GLU A 122 -11.93 2.94 13.03
C GLU A 122 -11.42 2.98 14.47
N THR A 123 -10.27 3.62 14.68
CA THR A 123 -9.71 3.82 16.02
C THR A 123 -10.68 4.62 16.91
N GLN A 124 -11.30 5.65 16.36
CA GLN A 124 -12.31 6.44 17.07
C GLN A 124 -13.53 5.58 17.45
N LEU A 125 -14.07 4.80 16.51
CA LEU A 125 -15.22 3.92 16.78
C LEU A 125 -14.92 2.84 17.81
N ILE A 126 -13.70 2.30 17.84
CA ILE A 126 -13.26 1.37 18.88
C ILE A 126 -13.28 2.06 20.26
N ASN A 127 -12.70 3.26 20.37
CA ASN A 127 -12.69 4.00 21.63
C ASN A 127 -14.11 4.38 22.11
N GLU A 128 -14.98 4.78 21.19
CA GLU A 128 -16.39 5.07 21.49
C GLU A 128 -17.14 3.81 21.93
N ARG A 129 -16.93 2.68 21.24
CA ARG A 129 -17.49 1.38 21.62
C ARG A 129 -17.02 0.96 23.01
N ASP A 130 -15.72 1.01 23.28
CA ASP A 130 -15.14 0.59 24.56
C ASP A 130 -15.65 1.49 25.71
N SER A 131 -15.82 2.78 25.44
CA SER A 131 -16.43 3.72 26.40
C SER A 131 -17.90 3.38 26.69
N ALA A 132 -18.68 3.07 25.65
CA ALA A 132 -20.07 2.66 25.79
C ALA A 132 -20.21 1.31 26.51
N GLU A 133 -19.36 0.35 26.19
CA GLU A 133 -19.28 -0.96 26.83
C GLU A 133 -18.95 -0.82 28.33
N SER A 134 -18.01 0.05 28.69
CA SER A 134 -17.70 0.34 30.09
C SER A 134 -18.89 0.97 30.82
N ALA A 135 -19.56 1.96 30.21
CA ALA A 135 -20.72 2.60 30.81
C ALA A 135 -21.87 1.61 31.04
N LEU A 136 -22.14 0.72 30.07
CA LEU A 136 -23.14 -0.34 30.20
C LEU A 136 -22.76 -1.36 31.26
N ALA A 137 -21.47 -1.74 31.35
CA ALA A 137 -20.99 -2.64 32.38
C ALA A 137 -21.15 -2.04 33.79
N ASP A 138 -20.89 -0.74 33.96
CA ASP A 138 -21.10 -0.03 35.22
C ASP A 138 -22.59 -0.01 35.61
N MET A 139 -23.49 0.24 34.65
CA MET A 139 -24.94 0.20 34.88
C MET A 139 -25.43 -1.20 35.27
N TYR A 140 -24.98 -2.22 34.54
CA TYR A 140 -25.31 -3.60 34.84
C TYR A 140 -24.82 -4.01 36.23
N GLN A 141 -23.58 -3.66 36.57
CA GLN A 141 -23.01 -3.93 37.90
C GLN A 141 -23.78 -3.21 39.01
N ALA A 142 -24.19 -1.96 38.79
CA ALA A 142 -24.99 -1.22 39.77
C ALA A 142 -26.34 -1.89 40.04
N ALA A 143 -26.97 -2.48 39.03
CA ALA A 143 -28.27 -3.13 39.14
C ALA A 143 -28.20 -4.59 39.66
N THR A 144 -27.20 -5.35 39.23
CA THR A 144 -27.11 -6.80 39.52
C THR A 144 -26.15 -7.13 40.66
N GLY A 145 -25.18 -6.26 40.94
CA GLY A 145 -24.09 -6.46 41.90
C GLY A 145 -22.80 -7.03 41.30
N GLU A 146 -22.84 -7.55 40.08
CA GLU A 146 -21.71 -8.21 39.41
C GLU A 146 -21.42 -7.56 38.06
N ARG A 147 -20.15 -7.55 37.65
CA ARG A 147 -19.76 -6.98 36.35
C ARG A 147 -20.06 -8.00 35.24
N PRO A 148 -20.64 -7.60 34.10
CA PRO A 148 -20.94 -8.54 33.04
C PRO A 148 -19.65 -9.02 32.35
N GLU A 149 -19.65 -10.28 31.91
CA GLU A 149 -18.62 -10.84 31.04
C GLU A 149 -19.12 -10.85 29.60
N TRP A 150 -18.76 -9.81 28.85
CA TRP A 150 -19.17 -9.69 27.46
C TRP A 150 -18.61 -10.84 26.62
N SER A 151 -19.47 -11.46 25.82
CA SER A 151 -19.08 -12.52 24.91
C SER A 151 -20.00 -12.56 23.69
N ASN A 152 -19.64 -13.36 22.70
CA ASN A 152 -20.52 -13.56 21.53
C ASN A 152 -21.86 -14.21 21.89
N MET A 153 -21.99 -14.83 23.06
CA MET A 153 -23.22 -15.50 23.52
C MET A 153 -23.97 -14.68 24.58
N PHE A 154 -23.35 -13.64 25.12
CA PHE A 154 -23.94 -12.76 26.13
C PHE A 154 -23.62 -11.30 25.76
N GLY A 155 -24.61 -10.64 25.16
CA GLY A 155 -24.52 -9.28 24.65
C GLY A 155 -25.33 -8.28 25.45
N PHE A 156 -25.45 -7.07 24.91
CA PHE A 156 -26.11 -5.95 25.60
C PHE A 156 -27.60 -6.20 25.87
N ALA A 157 -28.30 -6.91 24.99
CA ALA A 157 -29.72 -7.23 25.18
C ALA A 157 -29.91 -8.19 26.37
N ASP A 158 -29.11 -9.26 26.43
CA ASP A 158 -29.15 -10.23 27.54
C ASP A 158 -28.87 -9.53 28.88
N ALA A 159 -27.90 -8.61 28.89
CA ALA A 159 -27.59 -7.81 30.07
C ALA A 159 -28.76 -6.91 30.51
N VAL A 160 -29.49 -6.30 29.57
CA VAL A 160 -30.68 -5.49 29.87
C VAL A 160 -31.81 -6.36 30.42
N ASP A 161 -32.06 -7.53 29.83
CA ASP A 161 -33.11 -8.45 30.28
C ASP A 161 -32.90 -8.89 31.74
N VAL A 162 -31.66 -9.20 32.12
CA VAL A 162 -31.31 -9.55 33.51
C VAL A 162 -31.54 -8.36 34.46
N VAL A 163 -31.17 -7.15 34.04
CA VAL A 163 -31.41 -5.95 34.85
C VAL A 163 -32.91 -5.70 35.05
N GLU A 164 -33.72 -5.90 34.00
CA GLU A 164 -35.18 -5.76 34.05
C GLU A 164 -35.80 -6.78 35.03
N GLU A 165 -35.38 -8.04 34.96
CA GLU A 165 -35.86 -9.09 35.89
C GLU A 165 -35.50 -8.77 37.35
N ARG A 166 -34.27 -8.29 37.60
CA ARG A 166 -33.84 -7.90 38.95
C ARG A 166 -34.62 -6.70 39.47
N LEU A 167 -34.90 -5.71 38.62
CA LEU A 167 -35.72 -4.56 38.99
C LEU A 167 -37.14 -5.00 39.36
N ALA A 168 -37.79 -5.83 38.53
CA ALA A 168 -39.12 -6.37 38.82
C ALA A 168 -39.16 -7.14 40.15
N THR A 169 -38.12 -7.92 40.43
CA THR A 169 -37.98 -8.65 41.70
C THR A 169 -37.86 -7.69 42.89
N LEU A 170 -37.04 -6.64 42.76
CA LEU A 170 -36.87 -5.62 43.81
C LEU A 170 -38.17 -4.84 44.06
N GLU A 171 -38.90 -4.46 43.01
CA GLU A 171 -40.19 -3.77 43.12
C GLU A 171 -41.26 -4.64 43.78
N ALA A 172 -41.30 -5.94 43.45
CA ALA A 172 -42.18 -6.90 44.11
C ALA A 172 -41.85 -7.03 45.61
N ASN A 173 -40.56 -7.12 45.97
CA ASN A 173 -40.10 -7.19 47.35
C ASN A 173 -40.39 -5.89 48.13
N GLN A 174 -40.20 -4.72 47.52
CA GLN A 174 -40.54 -3.44 48.16
C GLN A 174 -42.04 -3.31 48.44
N SER A 175 -42.87 -3.92 47.58
CA SER A 175 -44.33 -3.98 47.75
C SER A 175 -44.78 -4.98 48.83
N GLN A 176 -43.86 -5.75 49.44
CA GLN A 176 -44.17 -6.67 50.54
C GLN A 176 -44.45 -5.99 51.89
N THR A 177 -44.59 -4.66 51.97
CA THR A 177 -45.32 -4.09 53.11
C THR A 177 -46.79 -4.48 52.95
N THR A 178 -47.12 -5.71 53.36
CA THR A 178 -48.42 -6.31 53.05
C THR A 178 -49.53 -5.47 53.68
N PRO A 179 -50.71 -5.36 53.04
CA PRO A 179 -51.87 -4.72 53.64
C PRO A 179 -52.16 -5.27 55.04
N THR A 180 -51.91 -6.56 55.27
CA THR A 180 -51.99 -7.22 56.57
C THR A 180 -50.95 -6.69 57.57
N GLY A 181 -49.69 -6.52 57.17
CA GLY A 181 -48.66 -5.90 58.03
C GLY A 181 -49.00 -4.45 58.38
N ILE A 182 -49.49 -3.68 57.42
CA ILE A 182 -49.95 -2.29 57.64
C ILE A 182 -51.14 -2.26 58.62
N GLN A 183 -52.10 -3.16 58.45
CA GLN A 183 -53.26 -3.28 59.34
C GLN A 183 -52.83 -3.68 60.76
N LEU A 184 -51.95 -4.67 60.91
CA LEU A 184 -51.49 -5.17 62.20
C LEU A 184 -50.72 -4.08 62.98
N ILE A 185 -49.90 -3.27 62.29
CA ILE A 185 -49.25 -2.10 62.87
C ILE A 185 -50.29 -1.04 63.29
N THR A 186 -51.28 -0.77 62.45
CA THR A 186 -52.33 0.24 62.74
C THR A 186 -53.18 -0.15 63.95
N GLU A 187 -53.61 -1.40 64.01
CA GLU A 187 -54.38 -1.94 65.13
C GLU A 187 -53.54 -2.01 66.42
N ALA A 188 -52.25 -2.38 66.31
CA ALA A 188 -51.34 -2.38 67.45
C ALA A 188 -51.22 -0.98 68.04
N ILE A 189 -51.07 0.06 67.21
CA ILE A 189 -51.02 1.46 67.68
C ILE A 189 -52.31 1.81 68.44
N GLY A 190 -53.48 1.43 67.92
CA GLY A 190 -54.77 1.65 68.58
C GLY A 190 -54.87 0.95 69.94
N ALA A 191 -54.44 -0.31 70.02
CA ALA A 191 -54.46 -1.08 71.26
C ALA A 191 -53.47 -0.56 72.31
N HIS A 192 -52.30 -0.08 71.91
CA HIS A 192 -51.38 0.60 72.81
C HIS A 192 -52.06 1.84 73.43
N GLY A 193 -52.78 2.63 72.63
CA GLY A 193 -53.58 3.76 73.13
C GLY A 193 -54.65 3.32 74.15
N TYR A 194 -55.34 2.21 73.87
CA TYR A 194 -56.36 1.65 74.78
C TYR A 194 -55.77 1.16 76.10
N ILE A 195 -54.65 0.42 76.07
CA ILE A 195 -53.94 -0.09 77.26
C ILE A 195 -53.50 1.08 78.14
N VAL A 196 -52.89 2.11 77.55
CA VAL A 196 -52.49 3.33 78.28
C VAL A 196 -53.70 4.01 78.90
N GLY A 197 -54.81 4.13 78.17
CA GLY A 197 -56.07 4.67 78.67
C GLY A 197 -56.63 3.90 79.88
N CYS A 198 -56.63 2.57 79.82
CA CYS A 198 -57.09 1.71 80.92
C CYS A 198 -56.23 1.86 82.18
N LEU A 199 -54.90 1.96 82.02
CA LEU A 199 -53.98 2.18 83.14
C LEU A 199 -54.22 3.55 83.81
N LEU A 200 -54.41 4.61 83.01
CA LEU A 200 -54.72 5.95 83.53
C LEU A 200 -56.06 6.01 84.27
N GLN A 201 -57.02 5.15 83.89
CA GLN A 201 -58.35 5.05 84.50
C GLN A 201 -58.41 4.07 85.68
N GLY A 202 -57.28 3.48 86.09
CA GLY A 202 -57.22 2.55 87.23
C GLY A 202 -57.84 1.18 86.94
N ARG A 203 -57.88 0.76 85.67
CA ARG A 203 -58.37 -0.55 85.19
C ARG A 203 -57.21 -1.42 84.68
N PRO A 204 -56.29 -1.87 85.56
CA PRO A 204 -55.12 -2.65 85.14
C PRO A 204 -55.49 -4.07 84.65
N ASP A 205 -56.65 -4.58 85.05
CA ASP A 205 -57.24 -5.83 84.60
C ASP A 205 -57.50 -5.81 83.09
N LEU A 206 -58.14 -4.76 82.58
CA LEU A 206 -58.40 -4.59 81.14
C LEU A 206 -57.12 -4.35 80.34
N ALA A 207 -56.19 -3.58 80.90
CA ALA A 207 -54.89 -3.34 80.28
C ALA A 207 -54.10 -4.65 80.11
N LEU A 208 -54.10 -5.50 81.15
CA LEU A 208 -53.44 -6.81 81.10
C LEU A 208 -54.14 -7.77 80.13
N GLU A 209 -55.47 -7.76 80.09
CA GLU A 209 -56.23 -8.57 79.14
C GLU A 209 -55.90 -8.20 77.69
N GLU A 210 -55.92 -6.90 77.36
CA GLU A 210 -55.60 -6.43 76.02
C GLU A 210 -54.13 -6.70 75.66
N SER A 211 -53.20 -6.50 76.60
CA SER A 211 -51.79 -6.85 76.40
C SER A 211 -51.59 -8.33 76.07
N ARG A 212 -52.31 -9.25 76.73
CA ARG A 212 -52.24 -10.69 76.44
C ARG A 212 -52.74 -11.04 75.04
N LYS A 213 -53.80 -10.38 74.57
CA LYS A 213 -54.31 -10.57 73.19
C LYS A 213 -53.25 -10.18 72.16
N TRP A 214 -52.56 -9.06 72.39
CA TRP A 214 -51.50 -8.60 71.48
C TRP A 214 -50.23 -9.44 71.54
N VAL A 215 -49.84 -9.97 72.71
CA VAL A 215 -48.76 -10.97 72.79
C VAL A 215 -49.09 -12.20 71.96
N SER A 216 -50.33 -12.67 71.98
CA SER A 216 -50.78 -13.78 71.12
C SER A 216 -50.80 -13.40 69.64
N ALA A 217 -51.31 -12.21 69.30
CA ALA A 217 -51.40 -11.74 67.92
C ALA A 217 -50.01 -11.56 67.28
N PHE A 218 -49.05 -10.98 68.01
CA PHE A 218 -47.67 -10.87 67.55
C PHE A 218 -46.96 -12.22 67.49
N GLY A 219 -47.25 -13.15 68.41
CA GLY A 219 -46.74 -14.52 68.34
C GLY A 219 -47.17 -15.22 67.05
N GLN A 220 -48.45 -15.12 66.70
CA GLN A 220 -48.98 -15.66 65.45
C GLN A 220 -48.40 -14.96 64.22
N ALA A 221 -48.23 -13.64 64.26
CA ALA A 221 -47.60 -12.89 63.17
C ALA A 221 -46.13 -13.31 62.97
N ALA A 222 -45.37 -13.55 64.05
CA ALA A 222 -43.98 -14.00 63.99
C ALA A 222 -43.83 -15.40 63.38
N GLU A 223 -44.79 -16.31 63.62
CA GLU A 223 -44.82 -17.62 62.99
C GLU A 223 -45.04 -17.51 61.46
N ILE A 224 -45.91 -16.59 61.03
CA ILE A 224 -46.17 -16.32 59.60
C ILE A 224 -44.91 -15.78 58.90
N VAL A 225 -44.23 -14.80 59.52
CA VAL A 225 -42.99 -14.22 58.97
C VAL A 225 -41.87 -15.27 58.90
N SER A 226 -41.72 -16.10 59.95
CA SER A 226 -40.71 -17.17 59.98
C SER A 226 -40.95 -18.25 58.91
N ALA A 227 -42.22 -18.50 58.57
CA ALA A 227 -42.58 -19.42 57.49
C ALA A 227 -42.30 -18.83 56.10
N GLN A 228 -42.52 -17.53 55.91
CA GLN A 228 -42.19 -16.82 54.66
C GLN A 228 -40.68 -16.77 54.40
N ASP A 229 -39.87 -16.48 55.42
CA ASP A 229 -38.40 -16.49 55.30
C ASP A 229 -37.85 -17.88 54.88
N ALA A 230 -38.49 -18.96 55.32
CA ALA A 230 -38.08 -20.33 54.99
C ALA A 230 -38.40 -20.74 53.54
N ASP A 231 -39.45 -20.19 52.96
CA ASP A 231 -39.81 -20.44 51.56
C ASP A 231 -39.00 -19.55 50.60
N ASP A 232 -38.70 -18.30 50.97
CA ASP A 232 -37.84 -17.41 50.17
C ASP A 232 -36.37 -17.89 50.09
N ILE A 233 -35.88 -18.64 51.09
CA ILE A 233 -34.56 -19.29 51.06
C ILE A 233 -34.51 -20.46 50.07
N LYS A 234 -35.61 -21.17 49.86
CA LYS A 234 -35.65 -22.33 48.93
C LYS A 234 -35.66 -21.92 47.46
N VAL A 235 -36.15 -20.72 47.13
CA VAL A 235 -36.21 -20.23 45.74
C VAL A 235 -34.86 -19.70 45.24
N LYS A 236 -33.93 -19.32 46.14
CA LYS A 236 -32.59 -18.80 45.77
C LYS A 236 -31.52 -19.87 45.51
N GLY A 237 -31.90 -21.15 45.47
CA GLY A 237 -30.96 -22.29 45.50
C GLY A 237 -30.91 -23.19 44.25
N GLU A 238 -31.55 -22.81 43.15
CA GLU A 238 -31.51 -23.55 41.86
C GLU A 238 -30.90 -22.71 40.74
#